data_AF-A0A2X4TKN8-F1
#
_entry.id   AF-A0A2X4TKN8-F1
#
_cell.length_a   1.000
_cell.length_b   1.000
_cell.length_c   1.000
_cell.angle_alpha   90.00
_cell.angle_beta   90.00
_cell.angle_gamma   90.00
#
_symmetry.space_group_name_H-M   'P 1'
#
loop_
_entity.id
_entity.type
_entity.pdbx_description
1 polymer ?
#
loop_
_entity_poly.entity_id
_entity_poly.type
_entity_poly.pdbx_seq_one_letter_code
_entity_poly.pdbx_strand_id
1 'polypeptide(L)'
;MEITEIADRTLRAGGPALLFENPKGYSMPVLCNLFGTPKRVAMGMGQDDVSALRDVGKLLAFLKEPEPPKGFRDLFDKLPQFKQVLNMPTKRLRGAPCQQKIASGDDVDLTRLPIMTCWPDDAAPLITWGLTVTRGPHKERQNLGIYRQQLIDKNKLIMRWLSHRGGALDFQEWLAAHPGERFPISVALGADPATILAP
;
A
#
# COMPACT_ATOMS: atom_id res chain seq x y z
N MET A 1 -9.86 -6.66 -19.09
CA MET A 1 -9.11 -6.05 -20.21
C MET A 1 -9.66 -4.67 -20.61
N GLU A 2 -10.98 -4.47 -20.75
CA GLU A 2 -11.56 -3.15 -21.12
C GLU A 2 -11.09 -2.00 -20.21
N ILE A 3 -11.10 -2.19 -18.89
CA ILE A 3 -10.67 -1.17 -17.92
C ILE A 3 -9.20 -0.78 -18.11
N THR A 4 -8.31 -1.74 -18.36
CA THR A 4 -6.87 -1.50 -18.54
C THR A 4 -6.61 -0.66 -19.79
N GLU A 5 -7.25 -0.98 -20.90
CA GLU A 5 -7.09 -0.22 -22.15
C GLU A 5 -7.56 1.23 -22.00
N ILE A 6 -8.72 1.43 -21.37
CA ILE A 6 -9.24 2.78 -21.11
C ILE A 6 -8.31 3.55 -20.16
N ALA A 7 -7.82 2.89 -19.11
CA ALA A 7 -6.88 3.48 -18.16
C ALA A 7 -5.54 3.84 -18.82
N ASP A 8 -4.98 3.00 -19.69
CA ASP A 8 -3.73 3.25 -20.40
C ASP A 8 -3.85 4.45 -21.34
N ARG A 9 -4.90 4.50 -22.17
CA ARG A 9 -5.16 5.65 -23.05
C ARG A 9 -5.35 6.94 -22.25
N THR A 10 -6.12 6.87 -21.16
CA THR A 10 -6.37 8.02 -20.28
C THR A 10 -5.08 8.49 -19.63
N LEU A 11 -4.25 7.58 -19.13
CA LEU A 11 -2.95 7.90 -18.54
C LEU A 11 -2.02 8.57 -19.55
N ARG A 12 -1.90 8.02 -20.76
CA ARG A 12 -1.06 8.56 -21.84
C ARG A 12 -1.49 9.97 -22.26
N ALA A 13 -2.78 10.25 -22.21
CA ALA A 13 -3.34 11.57 -22.50
C ALA A 13 -3.29 12.54 -21.30
N GLY A 14 -2.73 12.14 -20.15
CA GLY A 14 -2.72 12.95 -18.93
C GLY A 14 -4.12 13.17 -18.32
N GLY A 15 -5.06 12.28 -18.64
CA GLY A 15 -6.46 12.35 -18.25
C GLY A 15 -6.72 12.13 -16.75
N PRO A 16 -8.01 12.13 -16.34
CA PRO A 16 -8.42 12.05 -14.95
C PRO A 16 -8.22 10.65 -14.33
N ALA A 17 -8.40 10.56 -13.01
CA ALA A 17 -8.67 9.27 -12.37
C ALA A 17 -10.00 8.71 -12.91
N LEU A 18 -10.15 7.38 -12.90
CA LEU A 18 -11.29 6.71 -13.48
C LEU A 18 -12.03 5.89 -12.43
N LEU A 19 -13.32 6.15 -12.27
CA LEU A 19 -14.22 5.36 -11.43
C LEU A 19 -15.24 4.66 -12.34
N PHE A 20 -15.11 3.34 -12.44
CA PHE A 20 -16.06 2.50 -13.17
C PHE A 20 -17.12 2.01 -12.19
N GLU A 21 -18.30 2.62 -12.22
CA GLU A 21 -19.39 2.33 -11.28
C GLU A 21 -20.18 1.06 -11.62
N ASN A 22 -20.12 0.61 -12.88
CA ASN A 22 -20.83 -0.57 -13.36
C ASN A 22 -19.90 -1.58 -14.07
N PRO A 23 -18.94 -2.20 -13.36
CA PRO A 23 -18.12 -3.26 -13.92
C PRO A 23 -18.96 -4.51 -14.21
N LYS A 24 -18.88 -5.02 -15.44
CA LYS A 24 -19.65 -6.20 -15.89
C LYS A 24 -19.45 -7.39 -14.94
N GLY A 25 -20.55 -7.91 -14.37
CA GLY A 25 -20.53 -9.07 -13.48
C GLY A 25 -20.21 -8.75 -12.01
N TYR A 26 -20.04 -7.48 -11.64
CA TYR A 26 -19.68 -7.07 -10.28
C TYR A 26 -20.54 -5.90 -9.79
N SER A 27 -20.75 -5.83 -8.47
CA SER A 27 -21.47 -4.72 -7.83
C SER A 27 -20.56 -3.69 -7.18
N MET A 28 -19.26 -3.97 -7.07
CA MET A 28 -18.28 -3.09 -6.45
C MET A 28 -17.65 -2.21 -7.54
N PRO A 29 -17.69 -0.87 -7.42
CA PRO A 29 -17.01 0.02 -8.36
C PRO A 29 -15.49 -0.20 -8.40
N VAL A 30 -14.88 0.06 -9.55
CA VAL A 30 -13.43 -0.02 -9.74
C VAL A 30 -12.85 1.38 -9.90
N LEU A 31 -11.99 1.78 -8.97
CA LEU A 31 -11.18 3.00 -9.08
C LEU A 31 -9.79 2.64 -9.62
N CYS A 32 -9.37 3.28 -10.71
CA CYS A 32 -8.02 3.18 -11.23
C CYS A 32 -7.50 4.54 -11.73
N ASN A 33 -6.24 4.58 -12.18
CA ASN A 33 -5.57 5.80 -12.63
C ASN A 33 -5.54 6.95 -11.59
N LEU A 34 -5.72 6.62 -10.31
CA LEU A 34 -5.81 7.59 -9.20
C LEU A 34 -4.58 8.50 -9.17
N PHE A 35 -3.39 7.91 -9.22
CA PHE A 35 -2.11 8.62 -9.25
C PHE A 35 -1.52 8.77 -10.66
N GLY A 36 -2.39 8.83 -11.67
CA GLY A 36 -1.97 8.90 -13.08
C GLY A 36 -1.31 10.22 -13.52
N THR A 37 -1.26 11.25 -12.66
CA THR A 37 -0.54 12.49 -12.97
C THR A 37 0.26 12.98 -11.77
N PRO A 38 1.39 13.70 -11.98
CA PRO A 38 2.17 14.28 -10.90
C PRO A 38 1.33 15.18 -9.98
N LYS A 39 0.38 15.93 -10.54
CA LYS A 39 -0.54 16.77 -9.77
C LYS A 39 -1.39 15.95 -8.80
N ARG A 40 -1.93 14.79 -9.21
CA ARG A 40 -2.71 13.91 -8.31
C ARG A 40 -1.85 13.24 -7.26
N VAL A 41 -0.58 12.96 -7.55
CA VAL A 41 0.38 12.50 -6.54
C VAL A 41 0.62 13.59 -5.49
N ALA A 42 0.87 14.83 -5.91
CA ALA A 42 1.04 15.97 -5.00
C ALA A 42 -0.19 16.17 -4.10
N MET A 43 -1.39 16.20 -4.69
CA MET A 43 -2.64 16.32 -3.92
C MET A 43 -2.81 15.16 -2.92
N GLY A 44 -2.42 13.94 -3.30
CA GLY A 44 -2.44 12.78 -2.40
C GLY A 44 -1.49 12.90 -1.19
N MET A 45 -0.46 13.74 -1.29
CA MET A 45 0.48 14.05 -0.22
C MET A 45 0.11 15.34 0.52
N GLY A 46 -1.09 15.88 0.28
CA GLY A 46 -1.57 17.13 0.88
C GLY A 46 -0.86 18.39 0.35
N GLN A 47 -0.31 18.33 -0.87
CA GLN A 47 0.37 19.45 -1.52
C GLN A 47 -0.38 19.89 -2.77
N ASP A 48 -0.41 21.20 -3.02
CA ASP A 48 -1.11 21.76 -4.20
C ASP A 48 -0.24 21.73 -5.47
N ASP A 49 1.09 21.65 -5.31
CA ASP A 49 2.05 21.75 -6.41
C ASP A 49 3.09 20.62 -6.40
N VAL A 50 3.53 20.22 -7.59
CA VAL A 50 4.52 19.15 -7.82
C VAL A 50 5.90 19.53 -7.29
N SER A 51 6.26 20.81 -7.29
CA SER A 51 7.53 21.31 -6.73
C SER A 51 7.68 20.98 -5.24
N ALA A 52 6.56 20.93 -4.50
CA ALA A 52 6.55 20.56 -3.09
C ALA A 52 6.86 19.07 -2.86
N LEU A 53 6.69 18.20 -3.87
CA LEU A 53 7.05 16.77 -3.76
C LEU A 53 8.54 16.58 -3.47
N ARG A 54 9.40 17.49 -3.93
CA ARG A 54 10.83 17.44 -3.63
C ARG A 54 11.09 17.61 -2.14
N ASP A 55 10.39 18.53 -1.49
CA ASP A 55 10.58 18.80 -0.06
C ASP A 55 9.92 17.76 0.82
N VAL A 56 8.75 17.21 0.41
CA VAL A 56 8.19 16.04 1.08
C VAL A 56 9.09 14.81 0.92
N GLY A 57 9.70 14.61 -0.27
CA GLY A 57 10.67 13.54 -0.48
C GLY A 57 11.90 13.66 0.41
N LYS A 58 12.45 14.87 0.58
CA LYS A 58 13.54 15.13 1.54
C LYS A 58 13.12 14.84 2.98
N LEU A 59 11.92 15.27 3.36
CA LEU A 59 11.38 15.01 4.70
C LEU A 59 11.22 13.50 4.93
N LEU A 60 10.59 12.77 4.01
CA LEU A 60 10.40 11.32 4.12
C LEU A 60 11.73 10.57 4.15
N ALA A 61 12.73 10.97 3.36
CA ALA A 61 14.07 10.39 3.40
C ALA A 61 14.74 10.61 4.77
N PHE A 62 14.66 11.84 5.29
CA PHE A 62 15.15 12.17 6.63
C PHE A 62 14.45 11.36 7.74
N LEU A 63 13.13 11.11 7.61
CA LEU A 63 12.36 10.28 8.54
C LEU A 63 12.74 8.80 8.48
N LYS A 64 13.03 8.27 7.28
CA LYS A 64 13.39 6.86 7.09
C LYS A 64 14.78 6.55 7.66
N GLU A 65 15.77 7.42 7.43
CA GLU A 65 17.13 7.26 7.92
C GLU A 65 17.64 8.59 8.50
N PRO A 66 17.34 8.90 9.78
CA PRO A 66 17.85 10.10 10.41
C PRO A 66 19.37 9.99 10.55
N GLU A 67 20.13 10.88 9.88
CA GLU A 67 21.58 10.93 10.06
C GLU A 67 21.91 11.20 11.55
N PRO A 68 22.74 10.36 12.19
CA PRO A 68 23.13 10.58 13.58
C PRO A 68 23.82 11.96 13.68
N PRO A 69 23.43 12.79 14.66
CA PRO A 69 23.94 14.15 14.76
C PRO A 69 25.45 14.13 14.98
N LYS A 70 26.17 14.95 14.22
CA LYS A 70 27.65 14.98 14.24
C LYS A 70 28.23 15.74 15.45
N GLY A 71 27.39 16.21 16.37
CA GLY A 71 27.80 16.87 17.61
C GLY A 71 26.64 17.57 18.35
N PHE A 72 26.96 18.21 19.48
CA PHE A 72 25.96 18.87 20.34
C PHE A 72 25.22 20.04 19.67
N ARG A 73 25.86 20.80 18.77
CA ARG A 73 25.19 21.87 18.00
C ARG A 73 24.17 21.31 17.01
N ASP A 74 24.54 20.28 16.26
CA ASP A 74 23.67 19.61 15.28
C ASP A 74 22.46 18.94 15.96
N LEU A 75 22.63 18.49 17.21
CA LEU A 75 21.52 17.97 18.02
C LEU A 75 20.49 19.07 18.35
N PHE A 76 20.91 20.28 18.73
CA PHE A 76 20.01 21.40 19.01
C PHE A 76 19.29 21.89 17.74
N ASP A 77 19.96 21.90 16.60
CA ASP A 77 19.38 22.32 15.31
C ASP A 77 18.35 21.30 14.78
N LYS A 78 18.59 20.00 14.98
CA LYS A 78 17.68 18.92 14.55
C LYS A 78 16.58 18.58 15.56
N LEU A 79 16.68 19.08 16.80
CA LEU A 79 15.72 18.84 17.89
C LEU A 79 14.25 19.17 17.55
N PRO A 80 13.95 20.29 16.85
CA PRO A 80 12.58 20.60 16.42
C PRO A 80 12.02 19.61 15.40
N GLN A 81 12.87 19.12 14.49
CA GLN A 81 12.51 18.14 13.47
C GLN A 81 12.25 16.77 14.12
N PHE A 82 13.10 16.34 15.05
CA PHE A 82 12.90 15.12 15.85
C PHE A 82 11.59 15.15 16.65
N LYS A 83 11.20 16.30 17.22
CA LYS A 83 9.90 16.46 17.89
C LYS A 83 8.71 16.23 16.97
N GLN A 84 8.79 16.65 15.71
CA GLN A 84 7.72 16.41 14.73
C GLN A 84 7.58 14.91 14.40
N VAL A 85 8.70 14.18 14.32
CA VAL A 85 8.71 12.71 14.12
C VAL A 85 8.07 11.97 15.29
N LEU A 86 8.45 12.35 16.51
CA LEU A 86 7.96 11.73 17.75
C LEU A 86 6.46 11.97 18.00
N ASN A 87 5.86 12.96 17.31
CA ASN A 87 4.47 13.37 17.50
C ASN A 87 3.47 12.76 16.49
N MET A 88 3.87 11.77 15.67
CA MET A 88 2.95 11.08 14.75
C MET A 88 2.72 9.59 15.11
N PRO A 89 2.24 9.26 16.33
CA PRO A 89 1.82 7.90 16.62
C PRO A 89 0.54 7.56 15.85
N THR A 90 0.39 6.30 15.45
CA THR A 90 -0.86 5.81 14.85
C THR A 90 -1.99 5.85 15.90
N LYS A 91 -3.10 6.51 15.58
CA LYS A 91 -4.27 6.50 16.45
C LYS A 91 -5.08 5.22 16.24
N ARG A 92 -5.01 4.30 17.19
CA ARG A 92 -5.81 3.07 17.16
C ARG A 92 -7.27 3.35 17.53
N LEU A 93 -8.19 3.03 16.63
CA LEU A 93 -9.63 3.11 16.87
C LEU A 93 -10.19 1.75 17.31
N ARG A 94 -11.30 1.76 18.06
CA ARG A 94 -11.98 0.53 18.50
C ARG A 94 -12.86 -0.10 17.41
N GLY A 95 -13.37 0.71 16.48
CA GLY A 95 -14.12 0.26 15.31
C GLY A 95 -13.79 1.15 14.12
N ALA A 96 -13.86 0.58 12.92
CA ALA A 96 -13.52 1.28 11.68
C ALA A 96 -14.52 0.95 10.56
N PRO A 97 -14.76 1.88 9.61
CA PRO A 97 -15.63 1.61 8.45
C PRO A 97 -15.23 0.37 7.63
N CYS A 98 -13.94 0.03 7.57
CA CYS A 98 -13.44 -1.16 6.88
C CYS A 98 -13.91 -2.49 7.52
N GLN A 99 -14.56 -2.46 8.69
CA GLN A 99 -15.06 -3.63 9.41
C GLN A 99 -16.60 -3.77 9.34
N GLN A 100 -17.29 -2.98 8.51
CA GLN A 100 -18.76 -2.98 8.44
C GLN A 100 -19.36 -4.24 7.81
N LYS A 101 -18.65 -4.88 6.87
CA LYS A 101 -19.06 -6.13 6.21
C LYS A 101 -17.93 -7.12 6.33
N ILE A 102 -18.17 -8.24 7.01
CA ILE A 102 -17.16 -9.25 7.31
C ILE A 102 -17.61 -10.58 6.70
N ALA A 103 -16.71 -11.22 5.96
CA ALA A 103 -16.81 -12.62 5.57
C ALA A 103 -15.54 -13.33 6.06
N SER A 104 -15.69 -14.52 6.62
CA SER A 104 -14.59 -15.27 7.24
C SER A 104 -14.76 -16.77 7.03
N GLY A 105 -13.64 -17.52 7.07
CA GLY A 105 -13.68 -18.97 6.85
C GLY A 105 -14.23 -19.31 5.46
N ASP A 106 -15.25 -20.16 5.41
CA ASP A 106 -15.81 -20.68 4.16
C ASP A 106 -16.62 -19.65 3.36
N ASP A 107 -17.06 -18.56 4.02
CA ASP A 107 -17.79 -17.46 3.39
C ASP A 107 -16.89 -16.55 2.54
N VAL A 108 -15.57 -16.66 2.68
CA VAL A 108 -14.61 -15.86 1.91
C VAL A 108 -14.66 -16.26 0.45
N ASP A 109 -14.97 -15.30 -0.42
CA ASP A 109 -14.95 -15.45 -1.87
C ASP A 109 -14.37 -14.22 -2.56
N LEU A 110 -13.10 -14.32 -2.95
CA LEU A 110 -12.35 -13.30 -3.65
C LEU A 110 -12.85 -13.10 -5.10
N THR A 111 -13.54 -14.09 -5.67
CA THR A 111 -14.10 -13.98 -7.03
C THR A 111 -15.25 -12.98 -7.11
N ARG A 112 -15.79 -12.55 -5.96
CA ARG A 112 -16.79 -11.48 -5.86
C ARG A 112 -16.19 -10.08 -5.97
N LEU A 113 -14.88 -9.95 -5.85
CA LEU A 113 -14.18 -8.67 -6.04
C LEU A 113 -13.87 -8.48 -7.54
N PRO A 114 -14.00 -7.27 -8.08
CA PRO A 114 -13.68 -6.96 -9.48
C PRO A 114 -12.17 -6.87 -9.71
N ILE A 115 -11.44 -7.95 -9.39
CA ILE A 115 -9.99 -8.04 -9.58
C ILE A 115 -9.72 -8.08 -11.09
N MET A 116 -8.85 -7.18 -11.56
CA MET A 116 -8.61 -7.02 -12.98
C MET A 116 -7.58 -8.03 -13.50
N THR A 117 -7.86 -8.58 -14.68
CA THR A 117 -6.84 -9.13 -15.58
C THR A 117 -6.36 -7.99 -16.49
N CYS A 118 -5.06 -7.68 -16.42
CA CYS A 118 -4.51 -6.47 -17.04
C CYS A 118 -4.23 -6.69 -18.52
N TRP A 119 -3.60 -7.81 -18.88
CA TRP A 119 -3.15 -8.13 -20.23
C TRP A 119 -3.76 -9.45 -20.74
N PRO A 120 -3.80 -9.66 -22.07
CA PRO A 120 -4.35 -10.89 -22.65
C PRO A 120 -3.64 -12.17 -22.18
N ASP A 121 -2.33 -12.10 -21.98
CA ASP A 121 -1.49 -13.25 -21.60
C ASP A 121 -1.29 -13.39 -20.08
N ASP A 122 -1.99 -12.57 -19.27
CA ASP A 122 -1.94 -12.71 -17.82
C ASP A 122 -2.59 -14.04 -17.39
N ALA A 123 -1.88 -14.81 -16.56
CA ALA A 123 -2.34 -16.13 -16.13
C ALA A 123 -3.64 -16.11 -15.29
N ALA A 124 -3.91 -15.02 -14.57
CA ALA A 124 -5.11 -14.86 -13.73
C ALA A 124 -5.30 -13.38 -13.31
N PRO A 125 -6.46 -13.02 -12.74
CA PRO A 125 -6.67 -11.71 -12.11
C PRO A 125 -5.61 -11.37 -11.05
N LEU A 126 -5.23 -10.08 -10.99
CA LEU A 126 -4.14 -9.61 -10.15
C LEU A 126 -4.56 -8.42 -9.28
N ILE A 127 -4.36 -8.53 -7.97
CA ILE A 127 -4.43 -7.39 -7.05
C ILE A 127 -3.12 -6.59 -7.17
N THR A 128 -3.24 -5.30 -7.48
CA THR A 128 -2.11 -4.42 -7.82
C THR A 128 -1.86 -3.30 -6.81
N TRP A 129 -2.86 -2.93 -5.99
CA TRP A 129 -2.80 -1.81 -5.04
C TRP A 129 -3.08 -2.22 -3.58
N GLY A 130 -2.70 -3.44 -3.21
CA GLY A 130 -2.80 -3.94 -1.84
C GLY A 130 -1.62 -3.51 -0.98
N LEU A 131 -1.89 -2.72 0.07
CA LEU A 131 -0.92 -2.44 1.13
C LEU A 131 -0.81 -3.66 2.04
N THR A 132 0.22 -4.48 1.80
CA THR A 132 0.51 -5.66 2.58
C THR A 132 1.19 -5.25 3.88
N VAL A 133 0.54 -5.61 4.99
CA VAL A 133 1.00 -5.34 6.35
C VAL A 133 1.61 -6.62 6.93
N THR A 134 2.86 -6.52 7.36
CA THR A 134 3.61 -7.60 8.01
C THR A 134 4.33 -7.12 9.26
N ARG A 135 4.66 -8.05 10.16
CA ARG A 135 5.45 -7.78 11.36
C ARG A 135 6.39 -8.95 11.60
N GLY A 136 7.71 -8.69 11.56
CA GLY A 136 8.71 -9.66 11.94
C GLY A 136 8.63 -10.02 13.44
N PRO A 137 9.18 -11.17 13.86
CA PRO A 137 9.04 -11.68 15.22
C PRO A 137 9.81 -10.88 16.28
N HIS A 138 10.78 -10.06 15.86
CA HIS A 138 11.71 -9.38 16.77
C HIS A 138 11.41 -7.90 17.01
N LYS A 139 10.55 -7.28 16.19
CA LYS A 139 10.32 -5.83 16.20
C LYS A 139 8.83 -5.53 16.29
N GLU A 140 8.46 -4.52 17.07
CA GLU A 140 7.06 -4.07 17.14
C GLU A 140 6.59 -3.33 15.88
N ARG A 141 7.55 -2.79 15.12
CA ARG A 141 7.35 -2.06 13.86
C ARG A 141 6.64 -2.94 12.83
N GLN A 142 5.65 -2.36 12.16
CA GLN A 142 4.93 -3.00 11.05
C GLN A 142 5.48 -2.50 9.71
N ASN A 143 5.74 -3.42 8.80
CA ASN A 143 6.08 -3.09 7.42
C ASN A 143 4.80 -2.87 6.61
N LEU A 144 4.81 -1.87 5.72
CA LEU A 144 3.84 -1.72 4.64
C LEU A 144 4.56 -1.94 3.31
N GLY A 145 3.96 -2.74 2.42
CA GLY A 145 4.53 -2.97 1.09
C GLY A 145 3.47 -3.24 0.04
N ILE A 146 3.68 -2.73 -1.16
CA ILE A 146 2.85 -3.05 -2.32
C ILE A 146 3.49 -4.22 -3.05
N TYR A 147 2.82 -5.37 -2.99
CA TYR A 147 3.21 -6.59 -3.66
C TYR A 147 2.07 -7.05 -4.57
N ARG A 148 2.40 -7.51 -5.77
CA ARG A 148 1.42 -8.06 -6.71
C ARG A 148 0.88 -9.38 -6.14
N GLN A 149 -0.44 -9.56 -6.15
CA GLN A 149 -1.05 -10.76 -5.61
C GLN A 149 -1.97 -11.42 -6.64
N GLN A 150 -1.61 -12.63 -7.07
CA GLN A 150 -2.33 -13.36 -8.12
C GLN A 150 -3.42 -14.23 -7.52
N LEU A 151 -4.64 -14.11 -8.03
CA LEU A 151 -5.77 -14.97 -7.65
C LEU A 151 -5.57 -16.38 -8.19
N ILE A 152 -5.59 -17.37 -7.30
CA ILE A 152 -5.43 -18.78 -7.67
C ILE A 152 -6.57 -19.68 -7.16
N ASP A 153 -7.40 -19.17 -6.24
CA ASP A 153 -8.53 -19.91 -5.68
C ASP A 153 -9.52 -18.91 -5.04
N LYS A 154 -10.72 -19.39 -4.66
CA LYS A 154 -11.77 -18.63 -3.97
C LYS A 154 -11.23 -17.81 -2.79
N ASN A 155 -10.27 -18.34 -2.04
CA ASN A 155 -9.70 -17.71 -0.85
C ASN A 155 -8.16 -17.74 -0.81
N LYS A 156 -7.49 -17.87 -1.98
CA LYS A 156 -6.02 -17.96 -2.05
C LYS A 156 -5.43 -16.98 -3.06
N LEU A 157 -4.34 -16.36 -2.62
CA LEU A 157 -3.53 -15.44 -3.40
C LEU A 157 -2.06 -15.87 -3.35
N ILE A 158 -1.33 -15.68 -4.45
CA ILE A 158 0.14 -15.74 -4.43
C ILE A 158 0.68 -14.41 -3.93
N MET A 159 1.54 -14.42 -2.92
CA MET A 159 2.25 -13.22 -2.46
C MET A 159 3.56 -13.04 -3.21
N ARG A 160 3.61 -12.13 -4.21
CA ARG A 160 4.82 -11.88 -5.01
C ARG A 160 5.65 -10.72 -4.43
N TRP A 161 6.38 -10.99 -3.36
CA TRP A 161 7.47 -10.13 -2.88
C TRP A 161 8.83 -10.52 -3.48
N LEU A 162 9.75 -9.57 -3.61
CA LEU A 162 11.15 -9.88 -3.88
C LEU A 162 11.87 -10.15 -2.55
N SER A 163 12.86 -11.03 -2.55
CA SER A 163 13.51 -11.56 -1.34
C SER A 163 14.05 -10.50 -0.38
N HIS A 164 14.49 -9.35 -0.89
CA HIS A 164 15.06 -8.24 -0.10
C HIS A 164 14.01 -7.24 0.41
N ARG A 165 12.71 -7.45 0.16
CA ARG A 165 11.65 -6.52 0.60
C ARG A 165 11.27 -6.81 2.05
N GLY A 166 10.86 -5.78 2.78
CA GLY A 166 10.57 -5.86 4.22
C GLY A 166 9.63 -7.01 4.59
N GLY A 167 8.56 -7.23 3.83
CA GLY A 167 7.62 -8.34 4.10
C GLY A 167 8.21 -9.74 3.86
N ALA A 168 9.13 -9.88 2.90
CA ALA A 168 9.82 -11.15 2.66
C ALA A 168 10.82 -11.46 3.78
N LEU A 169 11.52 -10.43 4.28
CA LEU A 169 12.42 -10.53 5.44
C LEU A 169 11.63 -10.89 6.71
N ASP A 170 10.52 -10.18 6.98
CA ASP A 170 9.64 -10.48 8.12
C ASP A 170 9.16 -11.93 8.09
N PHE A 171 8.78 -12.44 6.91
CA PHE A 171 8.35 -13.83 6.73
C PHE A 171 9.49 -14.83 6.98
N GLN A 172 10.68 -14.57 6.44
CA GLN A 172 11.84 -15.44 6.63
C GLN A 172 12.25 -15.51 8.11
N GLU A 173 12.30 -14.37 8.79
CA GLU A 173 12.57 -14.28 10.23
C GLU A 173 11.50 -15.03 11.03
N TRP A 174 10.21 -14.88 10.66
CA TRP A 174 9.12 -15.60 11.30
C TRP A 174 9.27 -17.12 11.20
N LEU A 175 9.57 -17.65 10.01
CA LEU A 175 9.75 -19.09 9.82
C LEU A 175 10.91 -19.65 10.65
N ALA A 176 11.98 -18.87 10.83
CA ALA A 176 13.12 -19.26 11.65
C ALA A 176 12.77 -19.25 13.16
N ALA A 177 12.01 -18.24 13.61
CA ALA A 177 11.64 -18.08 15.01
C ALA A 177 10.46 -18.98 15.44
N HIS A 178 9.54 -19.31 14.53
CA HIS A 178 8.32 -20.09 14.79
C HIS A 178 8.12 -21.20 13.75
N PRO A 179 8.96 -22.26 13.75
CA PRO A 179 8.88 -23.32 12.75
C PRO A 179 7.52 -24.02 12.76
N GLY A 180 6.87 -24.10 11.60
CA GLY A 180 5.57 -24.76 11.44
C GLY A 180 4.35 -23.88 11.75
N GLU A 181 4.54 -22.68 12.29
CA GLU A 181 3.45 -21.74 12.55
C GLU A 181 3.12 -20.88 11.32
N ARG A 182 1.84 -20.54 11.14
CA ARG A 182 1.39 -19.67 10.05
C ARG A 182 1.83 -18.24 10.31
N PHE A 183 2.44 -17.61 9.31
CA PHE A 183 2.80 -16.19 9.38
C PHE A 183 1.57 -15.29 9.16
N PRO A 184 1.23 -14.40 10.11
CA PRO A 184 0.10 -13.49 9.96
C PRO A 184 0.37 -12.39 8.93
N ILE A 185 -0.56 -12.19 7.99
CA ILE A 185 -0.50 -11.14 6.97
C ILE A 185 -1.87 -10.45 6.90
N SER A 186 -1.89 -9.15 6.59
CA SER A 186 -3.11 -8.43 6.21
C SER A 186 -2.86 -7.58 4.98
N VAL A 187 -3.90 -7.33 4.19
CA VAL A 187 -3.80 -6.50 2.97
C VAL A 187 -4.93 -5.47 3.00
N ALA A 188 -4.56 -4.18 2.97
CA ALA A 188 -5.53 -3.09 2.88
C ALA A 188 -5.65 -2.61 1.43
N LEU A 189 -6.88 -2.53 0.92
CA LEU A 189 -7.23 -1.99 -0.39
C LEU A 189 -8.00 -0.68 -0.20
N GLY A 190 -7.62 0.39 -0.90
CA GLY A 190 -8.30 1.68 -0.82
C GLY A 190 -8.08 2.43 0.50
N ALA A 191 -6.87 2.35 1.07
CA ALA A 191 -6.48 3.23 2.18
C ALA A 191 -6.44 4.71 1.74
N ASP A 192 -6.29 5.62 2.69
CA ASP A 192 -6.13 7.04 2.38
C ASP A 192 -4.85 7.27 1.53
N PRO A 193 -4.82 8.33 0.70
CA PRO A 193 -3.74 8.52 -0.27
C PRO A 193 -2.37 8.71 0.40
N ALA A 194 -2.30 9.30 1.59
CA ALA A 194 -1.03 9.47 2.30
C ALA A 194 -0.46 8.12 2.75
N THR A 195 -1.30 7.24 3.30
CA THR A 195 -0.91 5.86 3.67
C THR A 195 -0.49 5.03 2.45
N ILE A 196 -1.13 5.24 1.28
CA ILE A 196 -0.75 4.55 0.03
C ILE A 196 0.61 5.02 -0.49
N LEU A 197 0.94 6.31 -0.36
CA LEU A 197 2.18 6.91 -0.89
C LEU A 197 3.37 6.83 0.08
N ALA A 198 3.13 6.47 1.33
CA ALA A 198 4.14 6.32 2.38
C ALA A 198 5.10 5.09 2.32
N PRO A 199 4.76 3.92 1.72
CA PRO A 199 5.59 2.70 1.78
C PRO A 199 7.04 2.89 1.30
#